data_AF-A0A4R7D1Y8-F1
#
_entry.id   AF-A0A4R7D1Y8-F1
#
_cell.length_a   1.000
_cell.length_b   1.000
_cell.length_c   1.000
_cell.angle_alpha   90.00
_cell.angle_beta   90.00
_cell.angle_gamma   90.00
#
_symmetry.space_group_name_H-M   'P 1'
#
loop_
_entity.id
_entity.type
_entity.pdbx_description
1 polymer ?
#
loop_
_entity_poly.entity_id
_entity_poly.type
_entity_poly.pdbx_seq_one_letter_code
_entity_poly.pdbx_strand_id
1 'polypeptide(L)'
;MATRKLYFTSIIIGLFFNNHIICQNLNLDDSPFNIEFIRTKNNSNFAHRTEHRTSSEAKFINVRIRLTSKNGKKAEFDPNPISFILDDSKKRIRPTNFDYPIAHLNSSMNRVLMEYDKDIVSLAGYVYDPKIIDTFENYTYKDYENVTHSYKWGRSKNAKKIKYYYEIRGFKKRKANLIFLVPRGIKKASLYYGCQKVKDITFR
;
A
#
# COMPACT_ATOMS: atom_id res chain seq x y z
N MET A 1 -29.16 -23.73 57.27
CA MET A 1 -28.90 -24.48 56.02
C MET A 1 -28.93 -23.48 54.88
N ALA A 2 -27.76 -23.02 54.44
CA ALA A 2 -27.61 -21.95 53.46
C ALA A 2 -26.88 -22.52 52.23
N THR A 3 -27.44 -22.35 51.04
CA THR A 3 -26.69 -22.48 49.79
C THR A 3 -27.47 -21.79 48.67
N ARG A 4 -26.84 -20.76 48.10
CA ARG A 4 -26.79 -20.40 46.66
C ARG A 4 -26.71 -18.89 46.47
N LYS A 5 -25.49 -18.37 46.55
CA LYS A 5 -25.02 -17.22 45.76
C LYS A 5 -23.66 -17.62 45.17
N LEU A 6 -23.32 -16.99 44.04
CA LEU A 6 -22.10 -17.15 43.23
C LEU A 6 -22.16 -18.19 42.10
N TYR A 7 -22.77 -17.81 40.97
CA TYR A 7 -22.33 -18.24 39.63
C TYR A 7 -22.68 -17.19 38.57
N PHE A 8 -22.20 -15.95 38.71
CA PHE A 8 -22.44 -14.93 37.66
C PHE A 8 -21.24 -14.03 37.33
N THR A 9 -20.06 -14.29 37.88
CA THR A 9 -18.88 -13.43 37.65
C THR A 9 -17.79 -14.04 36.77
N SER A 10 -17.94 -15.27 36.28
CA SER A 10 -16.87 -15.97 35.55
C SER A 10 -17.01 -16.00 34.02
N ILE A 11 -18.06 -15.43 33.43
CA ILE A 11 -18.34 -15.53 31.97
C ILE A 11 -17.98 -14.25 31.19
N ILE A 12 -17.55 -13.17 31.84
CA ILE A 12 -17.30 -11.88 31.16
C ILE A 12 -15.82 -11.68 30.74
N ILE A 13 -14.88 -12.47 31.27
CA ILE A 13 -13.43 -12.30 30.97
C ILE A 13 -13.02 -12.99 29.65
N GLY A 14 -13.83 -13.91 29.12
CA GLY A 14 -13.51 -14.66 27.89
C GLY A 14 -13.81 -13.93 26.57
N LEU A 15 -14.48 -12.77 26.59
CA LEU A 15 -14.94 -12.09 25.37
C LEU A 15 -14.02 -10.97 24.86
N PHE A 16 -12.93 -10.65 25.56
CA PHE A 16 -12.07 -9.50 25.20
C PHE A 16 -10.87 -9.83 24.28
N PHE A 17 -10.62 -11.09 23.91
CA PHE A 17 -9.38 -11.45 23.19
C PHE A 17 -9.46 -11.46 21.65
N ASN A 18 -10.61 -11.18 21.03
CA ASN A 18 -10.78 -11.35 19.56
C ASN A 18 -10.65 -10.08 18.70
N ASN A 19 -10.21 -8.95 19.27
CA ASN A 19 -9.98 -7.72 18.49
C ASN A 19 -8.52 -7.25 18.53
N HIS A 20 -7.55 -8.17 18.62
CA HIS A 20 -6.17 -7.82 18.31
C HIS A 20 -6.08 -7.47 16.81
N ILE A 21 -6.16 -6.18 16.51
CA ILE A 21 -5.66 -5.63 15.25
C ILE A 21 -4.16 -5.93 15.28
N ILE A 22 -3.75 -7.01 14.62
CA ILE A 22 -2.35 -7.39 14.48
C ILE A 22 -1.70 -6.35 13.56
N CYS A 23 -1.34 -5.20 14.14
CA CYS A 23 -0.43 -4.23 13.57
C CYS A 23 0.97 -4.83 13.66
N GLN A 24 1.60 -5.04 12.51
CA GLN A 24 2.99 -5.48 12.48
C GLN A 24 3.87 -4.25 12.29
N ASN A 25 4.70 -3.97 13.29
CA ASN A 25 5.74 -2.95 13.18
C ASN A 25 6.94 -3.58 12.48
N LEU A 26 7.38 -2.97 11.39
CA LEU A 26 8.64 -3.29 10.77
C LEU A 26 9.65 -2.26 11.25
N ASN A 27 10.60 -2.70 12.06
CA ASN A 27 11.82 -1.94 12.32
C ASN A 27 12.81 -2.35 11.24
N LEU A 28 12.93 -1.51 10.21
CA LEU A 28 13.96 -1.64 9.21
C LEU A 28 15.20 -0.99 9.81
N ASP A 29 16.24 -1.74 10.13
CA ASP A 29 17.42 -1.20 10.84
C ASP A 29 18.02 -0.01 10.07
N ASP A 30 18.04 -0.09 8.74
CA ASP A 30 18.59 0.95 7.85
C ASP A 30 17.58 2.05 7.46
N SER A 31 16.30 1.94 7.84
CA SER A 31 15.32 2.98 7.54
C SER A 31 15.23 4.02 8.65
N PRO A 32 15.12 5.32 8.34
CA PRO A 32 14.84 6.35 9.33
C PRO A 32 13.39 6.31 9.84
N PHE A 33 12.55 5.38 9.34
CA PHE A 33 11.15 5.24 9.70
C PHE A 33 10.85 3.92 10.43
N ASN A 34 9.92 4.02 11.37
CA ASN A 34 9.10 2.90 11.81
C ASN A 34 7.89 2.80 10.87
N ILE A 35 7.73 1.66 10.21
CA ILE A 35 6.62 1.40 9.28
C ILE A 35 5.68 0.38 9.92
N GLU A 36 4.48 0.82 10.25
CA GLU A 36 3.43 -0.04 10.79
C GLU A 36 2.42 -0.38 9.69
N PHE A 37 2.27 -1.68 9.41
CA PHE A 37 1.27 -2.16 8.45
C PHE A 37 -0.03 -2.48 9.17
N ILE A 38 -1.08 -1.76 8.78
CA ILE A 38 -2.41 -1.79 9.39
C ILE A 38 -3.34 -2.49 8.42
N ARG A 39 -3.96 -3.59 8.86
CA ARG A 39 -5.02 -4.26 8.10
C ARG A 39 -6.19 -3.28 7.91
N THR A 40 -6.59 -3.06 6.66
CA THR A 40 -7.84 -2.35 6.39
C THR A 40 -8.99 -3.34 6.41
N LYS A 41 -10.14 -2.96 6.99
CA LYS A 41 -11.40 -3.63 6.65
C LYS A 41 -11.68 -3.26 5.20
N ASN A 42 -12.04 -4.25 4.36
CA ASN A 42 -12.51 -4.01 2.99
C ASN A 42 -13.82 -3.22 3.07
N ASN A 43 -13.76 -1.93 3.35
CA ASN A 43 -14.89 -1.06 3.20
C ASN A 43 -14.97 -0.74 1.71
N SER A 44 -15.99 -1.30 1.06
CA SER A 44 -16.41 -1.02 -0.31
C SER A 44 -16.70 0.45 -0.59
N ASN A 45 -16.66 1.31 0.43
CA ASN A 45 -17.17 2.68 0.40
C ASN A 45 -16.06 3.71 0.69
N PHE A 46 -14.91 3.62 0.02
CA PHE A 46 -13.97 4.76 0.01
C PHE A 46 -14.52 5.84 -0.92
N ALA A 47 -15.43 6.65 -0.38
CA ALA A 47 -15.98 7.83 -1.01
C ALA A 47 -14.91 8.92 -1.07
N HIS A 48 -14.18 9.00 -2.19
CA HIS A 48 -13.86 10.25 -2.88
C HIS A 48 -13.14 9.99 -4.23
N ARG A 49 -13.91 10.13 -5.32
CA ARG A 49 -13.56 10.73 -6.62
C ARG A 49 -12.47 10.14 -7.54
N THR A 50 -12.22 8.84 -7.50
CA THR A 50 -11.81 8.12 -8.72
C THR A 50 -12.39 6.72 -8.66
N GLU A 51 -13.37 6.41 -9.52
CA GLU A 51 -13.80 5.02 -9.67
C GLU A 51 -12.64 4.24 -10.27
N HIS A 52 -11.85 3.57 -9.42
CA HIS A 52 -10.92 2.58 -9.88
C HIS A 52 -11.71 1.39 -10.41
N ARG A 53 -12.00 1.40 -11.71
CA ARG A 53 -12.57 0.26 -12.41
C ARG A 53 -11.44 -0.68 -12.79
N THR A 54 -11.64 -1.96 -12.51
CA THR A 54 -10.72 -3.03 -12.89
C THR A 54 -11.45 -4.07 -13.72
N SER A 55 -10.72 -4.87 -14.49
CA SER A 55 -11.32 -5.98 -15.23
C SER A 55 -11.89 -7.04 -14.27
N SER A 56 -12.77 -7.91 -14.77
CA SER A 56 -13.32 -9.05 -14.01
C SER A 56 -12.25 -10.03 -13.54
N GLU A 57 -11.06 -9.99 -14.14
CA GLU A 57 -9.93 -10.88 -13.87
C GLU A 57 -9.01 -10.38 -12.74
N ALA A 58 -9.23 -9.16 -12.25
CA ALA A 58 -8.38 -8.56 -11.23
C ALA A 58 -9.20 -7.99 -10.06
N LYS A 59 -8.51 -7.75 -8.95
CA LYS A 59 -9.06 -7.16 -7.72
C LYS A 59 -8.08 -6.19 -7.10
N PHE A 60 -8.62 -5.17 -6.43
CA PHE A 60 -7.82 -4.27 -5.62
C PHE A 60 -7.65 -4.80 -4.20
N ILE A 61 -6.44 -4.69 -3.69
CA ILE A 61 -6.09 -4.99 -2.30
C ILE A 61 -5.56 -3.72 -1.66
N ASN A 62 -6.17 -3.31 -0.55
CA ASN A 62 -5.80 -2.11 0.18
C ASN A 62 -4.98 -2.46 1.42
N VAL A 63 -3.74 -1.96 1.49
CA VAL A 63 -2.87 -2.08 2.66
C VAL A 63 -2.66 -0.70 3.24
N ARG A 64 -3.02 -0.47 4.50
CA ARG A 64 -2.73 0.81 5.15
C ARG A 64 -1.38 0.74 5.83
N ILE A 65 -0.59 1.79 5.68
CA ILE A 65 0.68 1.96 6.39
C ILE A 65 0.62 3.20 7.27
N ARG A 66 1.37 3.17 8.37
CA ARG A 66 1.69 4.33 9.17
C ARG A 66 3.20 4.45 9.27
N LEU A 67 3.69 5.58 8.79
CA LEU A 67 5.08 6.00 8.81
C LEU A 67 5.29 6.91 10.01
N THR A 68 6.28 6.61 10.85
CA THR A 68 6.71 7.49 11.94
C THR A 68 8.23 7.58 11.91
N SER A 69 8.78 8.79 11.76
CA SER A 69 10.22 9.01 11.81
C SER A 69 10.76 8.62 13.20
N LYS A 70 11.86 7.85 13.22
CA LYS A 70 12.48 7.35 14.46
C LYS A 70 13.03 8.47 15.32
N ASN A 71 13.56 9.53 14.72
CA ASN A 71 14.18 10.66 15.42
C ASN A 71 13.22 11.85 15.67
N GLY A 72 11.93 11.71 15.32
CA GLY A 72 10.93 12.76 15.48
C GLY A 72 11.09 13.98 14.55
N LYS A 73 12.09 13.99 13.65
CA LYS A 73 12.30 15.01 12.61
C LYS A 73 11.79 14.51 11.26
N LYS A 74 11.68 15.43 10.29
CA LYS A 74 11.35 15.07 8.89
C LYS A 74 12.50 14.23 8.34
N ALA A 75 12.20 13.04 7.83
CA ALA A 75 13.16 12.15 7.20
C ALA A 75 12.63 11.74 5.82
N GLU A 76 13.52 11.41 4.88
CA GLU A 76 13.13 10.98 3.54
C GLU A 76 12.59 9.56 3.54
N PHE A 77 11.44 9.38 2.90
CA PHE A 77 10.81 8.09 2.74
C PHE A 77 10.70 7.74 1.27
N ASP A 78 11.25 6.58 0.93
CA ASP A 78 11.11 5.95 -0.37
C ASP A 78 10.03 4.86 -0.32
N PRO A 79 8.90 5.03 -1.05
CA PRO A 79 7.82 4.05 -1.07
C PRO A 79 8.02 2.98 -2.15
N ASN A 80 8.90 3.20 -3.13
CA ASN A 80 9.03 2.33 -4.29
C ASN A 80 9.52 0.92 -3.94
N PRO A 81 10.34 0.70 -2.88
CA PRO A 81 10.70 -0.66 -2.46
C PRO A 81 9.50 -1.51 -2.00
N ILE A 82 8.36 -0.89 -1.67
CA ILE A 82 7.17 -1.61 -1.23
C ILE A 82 6.63 -2.47 -2.38
N SER A 83 6.39 -3.76 -2.11
CA SER A 83 5.86 -4.66 -3.14
C SER A 83 5.11 -5.87 -2.57
N PHE A 84 4.24 -6.45 -3.39
CA PHE A 84 3.71 -7.79 -3.18
C PHE A 84 4.49 -8.79 -4.01
N ILE A 85 4.92 -9.86 -3.36
CA ILE A 85 5.47 -11.04 -4.01
C ILE A 85 4.36 -12.09 -4.11
N LEU A 86 4.05 -12.48 -5.34
CA LEU A 86 3.14 -13.56 -5.69
C LEU A 86 3.97 -14.78 -6.07
N ASP A 87 4.20 -15.68 -5.12
CA ASP A 87 5.07 -16.84 -5.32
C ASP A 87 4.55 -17.80 -6.39
N ASP A 88 3.23 -18.02 -6.43
CA ASP A 88 2.60 -18.98 -7.35
C ASP A 88 2.76 -18.56 -8.82
N SER A 89 2.84 -17.26 -9.09
CA SER A 89 3.01 -16.72 -10.45
C SER A 89 4.38 -16.07 -10.67
N LYS A 90 5.28 -16.15 -9.69
CA LYS A 90 6.61 -15.52 -9.71
C LYS A 90 6.58 -14.04 -10.13
N LYS A 91 5.69 -13.25 -9.50
CA LYS A 91 5.51 -11.82 -9.81
C LYS A 91 5.78 -10.94 -8.60
N ARG A 92 6.50 -9.85 -8.81
CA ARG A 92 6.69 -8.75 -7.86
C ARG A 92 5.87 -7.55 -8.30
N ILE A 93 4.78 -7.29 -7.60
CA ILE A 93 3.80 -6.26 -7.95
C ILE A 93 4.05 -5.03 -7.09
N ARG A 94 4.27 -3.88 -7.72
CA ARG A 94 4.31 -2.60 -7.01
C ARG A 94 2.91 -2.07 -6.68
N PRO A 95 2.75 -1.26 -5.63
CA PRO A 95 1.51 -0.53 -5.39
C PRO A 95 1.15 0.28 -6.63
N THR A 96 -0.08 0.09 -7.09
CA THR A 96 -0.64 0.87 -8.17
C THR A 96 -0.94 2.29 -7.71
N ASN A 97 -1.49 2.46 -6.49
CA ASN A 97 -1.76 3.78 -5.94
C ASN A 97 -1.26 3.92 -4.49
N PHE A 98 -0.97 5.15 -4.09
CA PHE A 98 -0.48 5.55 -2.77
C PHE A 98 -1.31 6.76 -2.35
N ASP A 99 -2.44 6.48 -1.70
CA ASP A 99 -3.43 7.48 -1.34
C ASP A 99 -3.33 7.84 0.13
N TYR A 100 -3.61 9.11 0.45
CA TYR A 100 -3.76 9.53 1.83
C TYR A 100 -5.23 9.47 2.23
N PRO A 101 -5.58 8.81 3.36
CA PRO A 101 -6.96 8.58 3.77
C PRO A 101 -7.76 9.86 4.11
N ILE A 102 -7.13 11.03 4.15
CA ILE A 102 -7.79 12.33 4.28
C ILE A 102 -7.54 13.09 2.98
N ALA A 103 -8.61 13.35 2.24
CA ALA A 103 -8.62 13.97 0.93
C ALA A 103 -8.16 15.43 1.01
N HIS A 104 -6.85 15.65 0.87
CA HIS A 104 -6.33 16.90 0.37
C HIS A 104 -5.48 16.57 -0.85
N LEU A 105 -5.96 17.02 -2.02
CA LEU A 105 -5.39 16.88 -3.36
C LEU A 105 -3.89 17.24 -3.45
N ASN A 106 -3.37 17.98 -2.47
CA ASN A 106 -1.99 18.48 -2.46
C ASN A 106 -1.04 17.66 -1.57
N SER A 107 -1.49 16.52 -1.03
CA SER A 107 -0.75 15.83 0.01
C SER A 107 -0.27 14.43 -0.36
N SER A 108 -0.68 13.88 -1.52
CA SER A 108 -0.19 12.64 -2.16
C SER A 108 1.32 12.70 -2.47
N MET A 109 1.99 11.54 -2.50
CA MET A 109 3.33 11.48 -3.08
C MET A 109 3.21 11.88 -4.55
N ASN A 110 4.19 12.64 -5.05
CA ASN A 110 4.20 12.99 -6.46
C ASN A 110 4.37 11.71 -7.27
N ARG A 111 3.55 11.55 -8.30
CA ARG A 111 3.62 10.45 -9.25
C ARG A 111 4.59 10.88 -10.35
N VAL A 112 5.73 10.22 -10.41
CA VAL A 112 6.72 10.47 -11.46
C VAL A 112 6.40 9.58 -12.63
N LEU A 113 6.08 10.18 -13.78
CA LEU A 113 5.79 9.44 -15.00
C LEU A 113 7.05 8.74 -15.50
N MET A 114 6.91 7.48 -15.92
CA MET A 114 8.01 6.73 -16.54
C MET A 114 8.36 7.25 -17.94
N GLU A 115 7.39 7.85 -18.61
CA GLU A 115 7.52 8.42 -19.95
C GLU A 115 6.90 9.83 -19.94
N TYR A 116 7.53 10.77 -20.64
CA TYR A 116 7.03 12.13 -20.71
C TYR A 116 5.70 12.19 -21.46
N ASP A 117 4.69 12.80 -20.83
CA ASP A 117 3.44 13.16 -21.48
C ASP A 117 3.01 14.56 -21.04
N LYS A 118 3.04 15.51 -21.96
CA LYS A 118 2.72 16.91 -21.71
C LYS A 118 1.33 17.11 -21.08
N ASP A 119 0.34 16.34 -21.53
CA ASP A 119 -1.04 16.48 -21.05
C ASP A 119 -1.15 16.03 -19.59
N ILE A 120 -0.35 15.03 -19.20
CA ILE A 120 -0.38 14.44 -17.87
C ILE A 120 0.49 15.23 -16.90
N VAL A 121 1.68 15.67 -17.32
CA VAL A 121 2.58 16.48 -16.48
C VAL A 121 1.93 17.82 -16.10
N SER A 122 1.00 18.32 -16.91
CA SER A 122 0.22 19.53 -16.57
C SER A 122 -0.74 19.33 -15.39
N LEU A 123 -1.01 18.09 -14.98
CA LEU A 123 -1.93 17.76 -13.89
C LEU A 123 -1.24 17.82 -12.52
N ALA A 124 -1.94 18.36 -11.54
CA ALA A 124 -1.46 18.40 -10.16
C ALA A 124 -1.08 16.99 -9.64
N GLY A 125 0.13 16.88 -9.09
CA GLY A 125 0.63 15.64 -8.49
C GLY A 125 1.25 14.65 -9.47
N TYR A 126 1.36 14.98 -10.77
CA TYR A 126 2.16 14.26 -11.75
C TYR A 126 3.36 15.11 -12.17
N VAL A 127 4.52 14.47 -12.26
CA VAL A 127 5.77 15.11 -12.71
C VAL A 127 6.49 14.17 -13.66
N TYR A 128 7.34 14.71 -14.51
CA TYR A 128 8.33 13.93 -15.26
C TYR A 128 9.69 14.58 -15.04
N ASP A 129 10.60 13.85 -14.42
CA ASP A 129 11.99 14.25 -14.27
C ASP A 129 12.88 12.99 -14.33
N PRO A 130 13.68 12.81 -15.39
CA PRO A 130 14.53 11.63 -15.56
C PRO A 130 15.63 11.54 -14.50
N LYS A 131 15.88 12.60 -13.71
CA LYS A 131 16.83 12.57 -12.60
C LYS A 131 16.26 11.91 -11.35
N ILE A 132 14.94 11.80 -11.22
CA ILE A 132 14.32 11.10 -10.10
C ILE A 132 14.38 9.60 -10.42
N ILE A 133 15.15 8.83 -9.67
CA ILE A 133 15.36 7.40 -9.96
C ILE A 133 14.17 6.56 -9.44
N ASP A 134 13.71 5.61 -10.26
CA ASP A 134 12.77 4.57 -9.80
C ASP A 134 13.54 3.46 -9.05
N THR A 135 13.60 3.56 -7.73
CA THR A 135 14.30 2.60 -6.89
C THR A 135 13.60 1.24 -6.81
N PHE A 136 12.39 1.07 -7.36
CA PHE A 136 11.73 -0.23 -7.40
C PHE A 136 12.59 -1.29 -8.10
N GLU A 137 13.27 -0.90 -9.17
CA GLU A 137 14.15 -1.76 -9.97
C GLU A 137 15.45 -2.14 -9.25
N ASN A 138 15.81 -1.44 -8.15
CA ASN A 138 17.00 -1.77 -7.37
C ASN A 138 16.84 -3.02 -6.49
N TYR A 139 15.61 -3.52 -6.31
CA TYR A 139 15.28 -4.64 -5.42
C TYR A 139 14.68 -5.82 -6.20
N THR A 140 15.40 -6.27 -7.24
CA THR A 140 14.98 -7.42 -8.03
C THR A 140 15.09 -8.72 -7.24
N TYR A 141 14.18 -9.65 -7.53
CA TYR A 141 14.19 -10.99 -6.96
C TYR A 141 14.50 -11.96 -8.08
N LYS A 142 15.48 -12.84 -7.83
CA LYS A 142 15.85 -13.88 -8.78
C LYS A 142 14.60 -14.70 -9.13
N ASP A 143 14.35 -14.87 -10.42
CA ASP A 143 13.21 -15.63 -10.97
C ASP A 143 11.84 -14.96 -10.81
N TYR A 144 11.75 -13.69 -10.40
CA TYR A 144 10.48 -12.95 -10.34
C TYR A 144 10.43 -11.82 -11.37
N GLU A 145 9.27 -11.67 -12.01
CA GLU A 145 8.98 -10.56 -12.92
C GLU A 145 8.51 -9.33 -12.12
N ASN A 146 9.17 -8.18 -12.30
CA ASN A 146 8.69 -6.89 -11.80
C ASN A 146 7.48 -6.42 -12.62
N VAL A 147 6.34 -6.22 -11.96
CA VAL A 147 5.09 -5.82 -12.60
C VAL A 147 4.68 -4.42 -12.15
N THR A 148 4.68 -3.50 -13.12
CA THR A 148 4.08 -2.16 -13.00
C THR A 148 2.81 -2.10 -13.85
N HIS A 149 1.66 -1.91 -13.20
CA HIS A 149 0.40 -1.75 -13.91
C HIS A 149 0.30 -0.40 -14.59
N SER A 150 -0.28 -0.39 -15.79
CA SER A 150 -0.62 0.84 -16.50
C SER A 150 -2.04 1.29 -16.18
N TYR A 151 -2.23 2.59 -16.19
CA TYR A 151 -3.52 3.23 -15.99
C TYR A 151 -4.02 3.80 -17.30
N LYS A 152 -5.28 3.51 -17.64
CA LYS A 152 -5.97 4.23 -18.71
C LYS A 152 -6.39 5.60 -18.18
N TRP A 153 -5.83 6.65 -18.77
CA TRP A 153 -6.16 8.03 -18.48
C TRP A 153 -6.84 8.69 -19.68
N GLY A 154 -7.91 9.43 -19.42
CA GLY A 154 -8.69 10.12 -20.46
C GLY A 154 -9.95 9.38 -20.91
N ARG A 155 -10.65 9.91 -21.92
CA ARG A 155 -11.89 9.35 -22.45
C ARG A 155 -11.61 8.11 -23.29
N SER A 156 -12.46 7.09 -23.19
CA SER A 156 -12.23 5.73 -23.74
C SER A 156 -11.70 5.64 -25.18
N LYS A 157 -12.06 6.58 -26.08
CA LYS A 157 -11.59 6.56 -27.47
C LYS A 157 -10.13 7.02 -27.64
N ASN A 158 -9.63 7.88 -26.74
CA ASN A 158 -8.27 8.44 -26.77
C ASN A 158 -7.55 8.22 -25.42
N ALA A 159 -7.92 7.16 -24.71
CA ALA A 159 -7.38 6.90 -23.38
C ALA A 159 -5.90 6.49 -23.50
N LYS A 160 -5.02 7.30 -22.92
CA LYS A 160 -3.59 7.03 -22.86
C LYS A 160 -3.30 6.01 -21.77
N LYS A 161 -2.32 5.14 -21.98
CA LYS A 161 -1.82 4.25 -20.94
C LYS A 161 -0.62 4.90 -20.27
N ILE A 162 -0.73 5.22 -18.98
CA ILE A 162 0.36 5.83 -18.22
C ILE A 162 0.89 4.83 -17.19
N LYS A 163 2.20 4.89 -16.93
CA LYS A 163 2.85 4.24 -15.81
C LYS A 163 3.60 5.29 -15.01
N TYR A 164 3.63 5.12 -13.70
CA TYR A 164 4.32 6.04 -12.82
C TYR A 164 4.89 5.29 -11.61
N TYR A 165 5.88 5.91 -10.99
CA TYR A 165 6.42 5.57 -9.68
C TYR A 165 6.27 6.78 -8.76
N TYR A 166 6.88 6.75 -7.58
CA TYR A 166 6.75 7.82 -6.61
C TYR A 166 8.07 8.50 -6.32
N GLU A 167 8.02 9.82 -6.22
CA GLU A 167 9.15 10.61 -5.74
C GLU A 167 9.42 10.34 -4.26
N ILE A 168 10.70 10.24 -3.86
CA ILE A 168 11.10 10.21 -2.45
C ILE A 168 10.70 11.52 -1.79
N ARG A 169 9.99 11.46 -0.66
CA ARG A 169 9.54 12.67 0.04
C ARG A 169 9.78 12.60 1.54
N GLY A 170 10.05 13.76 2.13
CA GLY A 170 10.27 13.86 3.55
C GLY A 170 8.98 13.89 4.38
N PHE A 171 8.88 13.05 5.40
CA PHE A 171 7.76 13.04 6.36
C PHE A 171 8.26 12.99 7.81
N LYS A 172 7.50 13.58 8.73
CA LYS A 172 7.68 13.31 10.17
C LYS A 172 6.79 12.14 10.62
N LYS A 173 5.52 12.18 10.23
CA LYS A 173 4.53 11.13 10.47
C LYS A 173 3.48 11.16 9.36
N ARG A 174 3.04 9.99 8.90
CA ARG A 174 2.05 9.90 7.82
C ARG A 174 1.29 8.58 7.87
N LYS A 175 0.03 8.57 7.46
CA LYS A 175 -0.73 7.33 7.20
C LYS A 175 -1.07 7.28 5.73
N ALA A 176 -0.81 6.18 5.03
CA ALA A 176 -1.14 6.02 3.61
C ALA A 176 -1.89 4.71 3.37
N ASN A 177 -2.69 4.67 2.32
CA ASN A 177 -3.29 3.47 1.76
C ASN A 177 -2.52 3.14 0.48
N LEU A 178 -1.94 1.96 0.46
CA LEU A 178 -1.35 1.34 -0.70
C LEU A 178 -2.43 0.51 -1.38
N ILE A 179 -2.61 0.71 -2.67
CA ILE A 179 -3.56 -0.05 -3.48
C ILE A 179 -2.77 -0.94 -4.43
N PHE A 180 -2.90 -2.24 -4.28
CA PHE A 180 -2.33 -3.23 -5.19
C PHE A 180 -3.42 -3.76 -6.13
N LEU A 181 -3.08 -3.92 -7.40
CA LEU A 181 -3.92 -4.62 -8.36
C LEU A 181 -3.35 -6.03 -8.52
N VAL A 182 -4.15 -7.05 -8.23
CA VAL A 182 -3.71 -8.46 -8.31
C VAL A 182 -4.74 -9.30 -9.07
N PRO A 183 -4.34 -10.42 -9.70
CA PRO A 183 -5.30 -11.34 -10.30
C PRO A 183 -6.33 -11.84 -9.26
N ARG A 184 -7.59 -11.95 -9.67
CA ARG A 184 -8.71 -12.25 -8.76
C ARG A 184 -8.57 -13.60 -8.05
N GLY A 185 -7.97 -14.58 -8.71
CA GLY A 185 -7.71 -15.93 -8.18
C GLY A 185 -6.60 -16.02 -7.14
N ILE A 186 -5.81 -14.96 -6.91
CA ILE A 186 -4.74 -14.98 -5.91
C ILE A 186 -5.32 -15.08 -4.50
N LYS A 187 -4.87 -16.10 -3.76
CA LYS A 187 -5.27 -16.37 -2.36
C LYS A 187 -4.25 -15.88 -1.34
N LYS A 188 -2.98 -15.73 -1.73
CA LYS A 188 -1.90 -15.31 -0.84
C LYS A 188 -0.95 -14.36 -1.55
N ALA A 189 -0.36 -13.44 -0.80
CA ALA A 189 0.76 -12.61 -1.24
C ALA A 189 1.66 -12.32 -0.05
N SER A 190 2.95 -12.19 -0.32
CA SER A 190 3.91 -11.76 0.68
C SER A 190 4.20 -10.27 0.48
N LEU A 191 3.99 -9.44 1.51
CA LEU A 191 4.32 -8.02 1.48
C LEU A 191 5.79 -7.81 1.85
N TYR A 192 6.48 -7.00 1.07
CA TYR A 192 7.90 -6.67 1.23
C TYR A 192 8.14 -5.16 1.22
N TYR A 193 9.24 -4.76 1.87
CA TYR A 193 9.90 -3.47 1.69
C TYR A 193 11.35 -3.73 1.28
N GLY A 194 11.69 -3.43 0.03
CA GLY A 194 12.96 -3.85 -0.55
C GLY A 194 13.07 -5.37 -0.58
N CYS A 195 14.15 -5.93 -0.01
CA CYS A 195 14.37 -7.37 0.13
C CYS A 195 13.80 -7.95 1.45
N GLN A 196 13.26 -7.11 2.34
CA GLN A 196 12.80 -7.55 3.66
C GLN A 196 11.32 -7.92 3.63
N LYS A 197 11.03 -9.17 4.00
CA LYS A 197 9.65 -9.65 4.15
C LYS A 197 9.01 -8.97 5.35
N VAL A 198 7.86 -8.35 5.09
CA VAL A 198 7.03 -7.75 6.13
C VAL A 198 6.05 -8.76 6.67
N LYS A 199 5.19 -9.32 5.79
CA LYS A 199 4.05 -10.11 6.22
C LYS A 199 3.48 -10.98 5.11
N ASP A 200 3.03 -12.18 5.45
CA ASP A 200 2.14 -12.97 4.62
C ASP A 200 0.69 -12.49 4.73
N ILE A 201 0.05 -12.24 3.60
CA ILE A 201 -1.33 -11.82 3.50
C ILE A 201 -2.12 -12.92 2.82
N THR A 202 -3.13 -13.44 3.52
CA THR A 202 -4.14 -14.32 2.92
C THR A 202 -5.38 -13.51 2.57
N PHE A 203 -5.83 -13.65 1.33
CA PHE A 203 -7.05 -13.05 0.81
C PHE A 203 -8.20 -14.05 0.98
N ARG A 204 -9.37 -13.53 1.36
CA ARG A 204 -10.63 -14.27 1.30
C ARG A 204 -11.20 -14.18 -0.11
#